data_AF-A0A1M4TQ05-F1
#
_entry.id   AF-A0A1M4TQ05-F1
#
_cell.length_a   1.000
_cell.length_b   1.000
_cell.length_c   1.000
_cell.angle_alpha   90.00
_cell.angle_beta   90.00
_cell.angle_gamma   90.00
#
_symmetry.space_group_name_H-M   'P 1'
#
loop_
_entity.id
_entity.type
_entity.pdbx_description
1 polymer ?
#
loop_
_entity_poly.entity_id
_entity_poly.type
_entity_poly.pdbx_seq_one_letter_code
_entity_poly.pdbx_strand_id
1 'polypeptide(L)'
;MSYTIKTTKEGLIYIKASSIIRVSRPNSIDGAKVLGGPLIINADHITLLSFDTESKVTYFMMNGFQISMKILFQEAEEALQYAKSHVDKIIKD
;
A
#
# COMPACT_ATOMS: atom_id res chain seq x y z
N MET A 1 -14.25 9.44 4.95
CA MET A 1 -14.25 8.93 3.56
C MET A 1 -14.16 7.41 3.62
N SER A 2 -15.07 6.72 2.94
CA SER A 2 -15.14 5.26 2.87
C SER A 2 -14.25 4.79 1.73
N TYR A 3 -12.94 4.72 1.91
CA TYR A 3 -12.10 4.04 0.92
C TYR A 3 -11.06 3.22 1.65
N THR A 4 -10.75 2.04 1.14
CA THR A 4 -9.65 1.21 1.63
C THR A 4 -8.36 1.60 0.91
N ILE A 5 -8.43 1.75 -0.42
CA ILE A 5 -7.35 2.23 -1.27
C ILE A 5 -7.87 3.26 -2.26
N LYS A 6 -7.10 4.31 -2.51
CA LYS A 6 -7.36 5.28 -3.58
C LYS A 6 -6.08 5.53 -4.37
N THR A 7 -6.16 5.56 -5.70
CA THR A 7 -5.07 5.97 -6.58
C THR A 7 -5.30 7.38 -7.08
N THR A 8 -4.23 8.01 -7.57
CA THR A 8 -4.27 9.38 -8.08
C THR A 8 -3.55 9.50 -9.42
N LYS A 9 -3.88 10.56 -10.17
CA LYS A 9 -3.17 10.96 -11.40
C LYS A 9 -1.70 11.27 -11.21
N GLU A 10 -1.25 11.56 -9.98
CA GLU A 10 0.16 11.80 -9.66
C GLU A 10 0.93 10.50 -9.38
N GLY A 11 0.33 9.33 -9.60
CA GLY A 11 0.98 8.03 -9.34
C GLY A 11 1.03 7.66 -7.86
N LEU A 12 0.26 8.34 -7.01
CA LEU A 12 0.19 8.06 -5.57
C LEU A 12 -0.93 7.07 -5.24
N ILE A 13 -0.66 6.20 -4.28
CA ILE A 13 -1.61 5.27 -3.66
C ILE A 13 -1.83 5.69 -2.21
N TYR A 14 -3.07 5.97 -1.86
CA TYR A 14 -3.55 6.29 -0.53
C TYR A 14 -4.15 5.03 0.08
N ILE A 15 -3.64 4.62 1.24
CA ILE A 15 -4.06 3.40 1.94
C ILE A 15 -4.66 3.82 3.28
N LYS A 16 -5.89 3.40 3.56
CA LYS A 16 -6.53 3.68 4.85
C LYS A 16 -5.76 3.05 5.99
N ALA A 17 -5.53 3.81 7.06
CA ALA A 17 -4.76 3.37 8.23
C ALA A 17 -5.26 2.03 8.82
N SER A 18 -6.58 1.83 8.87
CA SER A 18 -7.19 0.61 9.41
C SER A 18 -6.90 -0.65 8.61
N SER A 19 -6.46 -0.51 7.36
CA SER A 19 -6.12 -1.63 6.49
C SER A 19 -4.63 -1.99 6.59
N ILE A 20 -3.81 -1.17 7.25
CA ILE A 20 -2.38 -1.39 7.40
C ILE A 20 -2.15 -2.27 8.64
N ILE A 21 -1.48 -3.40 8.42
CA ILE A 21 -1.07 -4.31 9.49
C ILE A 21 0.26 -3.84 10.08
N ARG A 22 1.22 -3.51 9.21
CA ARG A 22 2.57 -3.10 9.63
C ARG A 22 3.27 -2.28 8.55
N VAL A 23 4.04 -1.30 8.99
CA VAL A 23 5.09 -0.67 8.18
C VAL A 23 6.43 -0.94 8.86
N SER A 24 7.34 -1.61 8.17
CA SER A 24 8.63 -2.00 8.73
C SER A 24 9.75 -1.81 7.72
N ARG A 25 10.94 -1.45 8.18
CA ARG A 25 12.16 -1.55 7.40
C ARG A 25 12.98 -2.73 7.94
N PRO A 26 13.38 -3.72 7.12
CA PRO A 26 14.25 -4.79 7.57
C PRO A 26 15.50 -4.22 8.24
N ASN A 27 15.92 -4.84 9.35
CA ASN A 27 17.08 -4.43 10.15
C ASN A 27 16.96 -3.06 10.84
N SER A 28 15.76 -2.48 10.92
CA SER A 28 15.50 -1.34 11.81
C SER A 28 14.92 -1.85 13.13
N ILE A 29 15.45 -1.34 14.24
CA ILE A 29 14.96 -1.65 15.60
C ILE A 29 13.59 -0.97 15.83
N ASP A 30 13.34 0.16 15.16
CA ASP A 30 12.08 0.89 15.25
C ASP A 30 11.13 0.50 14.09
N GLY A 31 9.99 -0.08 14.45
CA GLY A 31 8.85 -0.16 13.52
C GLY A 31 8.33 1.24 13.22
N ALA A 32 8.01 1.55 11.97
CA ALA A 32 7.40 2.83 11.63
C ALA A 32 5.96 2.86 12.19
N LYS A 33 5.70 3.75 13.15
CA LYS A 33 4.35 3.96 13.67
C LYS A 33 3.49 4.62 12.59
N VAL A 34 2.38 3.97 12.23
CA VAL A 34 1.33 4.60 11.42
C VAL A 34 0.59 5.58 12.31
N LEU A 35 0.76 6.89 12.07
CA LEU A 35 0.24 7.99 12.91
C LEU A 35 -1.29 8.20 12.76
N GLY A 36 -2.07 7.13 12.57
CA GLY A 36 -3.54 7.16 12.47
C GLY A 36 -4.13 7.76 11.19
N GLY A 37 -3.32 8.43 10.37
CA GLY A 37 -3.69 8.94 9.04
C GLY A 37 -3.49 7.90 7.92
N PRO A 38 -4.09 8.11 6.73
CA PRO A 38 -3.83 7.26 5.58
C PRO A 38 -2.34 7.31 5.22
N LEU A 39 -1.79 6.16 4.85
CA LEU A 39 -0.43 6.07 4.33
C LEU A 39 -0.47 6.40 2.84
N ILE A 40 0.40 7.31 2.41
CA ILE A 40 0.53 7.70 1.01
C ILE A 40 1.86 7.14 0.52
N ILE A 41 1.82 6.40 -0.59
CA ILE A 41 3.02 5.85 -1.24
C ILE A 41 3.03 6.17 -2.72
N ASN A 42 4.24 6.27 -3.28
CA ASN A 42 4.44 6.41 -4.71
C ASN A 42 4.53 5.02 -5.36
N ALA A 43 3.70 4.77 -6.38
CA ALA A 43 3.65 3.51 -7.10
C ALA A 43 4.95 3.15 -7.84
N ASP A 44 5.71 4.15 -8.29
CA ASP A 44 6.99 3.95 -8.97
C ASP A 44 8.08 3.46 -8.01
N HIS A 45 7.89 3.68 -6.71
CA HIS A 45 8.79 3.18 -5.68
C HIS A 45 8.42 1.78 -5.20
N ILE A 46 7.37 1.16 -5.73
CA ILE A 46 7.02 -0.23 -5.41
C ILE A 46 7.84 -1.16 -6.31
N THR A 47 8.75 -1.92 -5.70
CA THR A 47 9.61 -2.89 -6.39
C THR A 47 8.86 -4.18 -6.70
N LEU A 48 8.11 -4.70 -5.73
CA LEU A 48 7.31 -5.92 -5.90
C LEU A 48 6.14 -5.96 -4.90
N LEU A 49 5.14 -6.79 -5.23
CA LEU A 49 4.11 -7.26 -4.31
C LEU A 49 4.39 -8.70 -3.90
N SER A 50 4.09 -9.03 -2.65
CA SER A 50 3.86 -10.41 -2.24
C SER A 50 2.51 -10.54 -1.52
N PHE A 51 2.01 -11.77 -1.46
CA PHE A 51 0.90 -12.14 -0.60
C PHE A 51 1.26 -13.39 0.20
N ASP A 52 0.66 -13.55 1.37
CA ASP A 52 0.81 -14.75 2.19
C ASP A 52 -0.45 -15.63 2.18
N THR A 53 -0.37 -16.78 2.85
CA THR A 53 -1.47 -17.74 2.96
C THR A 53 -2.69 -17.20 3.72
N GLU A 54 -2.54 -16.09 4.45
CA GLU A 54 -3.62 -15.40 5.16
C GLU A 54 -4.23 -14.27 4.32
N SER A 55 -3.90 -14.21 3.03
CA SER A 55 -4.32 -13.13 2.12
C SER A 55 -3.88 -11.75 2.58
N LYS A 56 -2.76 -11.65 3.31
CA LYS A 56 -2.12 -10.35 3.58
C LYS A 56 -1.23 -9.99 2.41
N VAL A 57 -1.29 -8.74 1.98
CA VAL A 57 -0.48 -8.23 0.89
C VAL A 57 0.62 -7.35 1.45
N THR A 58 1.84 -7.48 0.92
CA THR A 58 2.96 -6.61 1.27
C THR A 58 3.52 -5.90 0.04
N TYR A 59 3.54 -4.57 0.07
CA TYR A 59 4.34 -3.77 -0.86
C TYR A 59 5.78 -3.68 -0.36
N PHE A 60 6.73 -3.98 -1.23
CA PHE A 60 8.16 -3.78 -0.98
C PHE A 60 8.61 -2.55 -1.74
N MET A 61 9.05 -1.55 -1.00
CA MET A 61 9.44 -0.26 -1.53
C MET A 61 10.94 -0.26 -1.85
N MET A 62 11.33 0.48 -2.89
CA MET A 62 12.74 0.68 -3.29
C MET A 62 13.62 1.22 -2.16
N ASN A 63 13.04 2.02 -1.25
CA ASN A 63 13.74 2.58 -0.08
C ASN A 63 13.80 1.61 1.12
N GLY A 64 13.52 0.33 0.91
CA GLY A 64 13.63 -0.74 1.90
C GLY A 64 12.44 -0.84 2.86
N PHE A 65 11.39 -0.03 2.72
CA PHE A 65 10.17 -0.20 3.51
C PHE A 65 9.33 -1.37 3.00
N GLN A 66 8.68 -2.06 3.93
CA GLN A 66 7.68 -3.09 3.69
C GLN A 66 6.37 -2.64 4.32
N ILE A 67 5.30 -2.62 3.52
CA ILE A 67 3.98 -2.17 3.94
C ILE A 67 3.03 -3.34 3.79
N SER A 68 2.73 -3.99 4.93
CA SER A 68 1.82 -5.12 4.99
C SER A 68 0.40 -4.64 5.30
N MET A 69 -0.58 -5.14 4.54
CA MET A 69 -1.96 -4.69 4.55
C MET A 69 -2.93 -5.88 4.53
N LYS A 70 -4.11 -5.67 5.09
CA LYS A 70 -5.22 -6.63 5.11
C LYS A 70 -6.19 -6.36 3.94
N ILE A 71 -5.73 -6.62 2.72
CA ILE A 71 -6.46 -6.44 1.45
C ILE A 71 -6.22 -7.65 0.55
N LEU A 72 -7.09 -7.88 -0.43
CA LEU A 72 -6.87 -8.96 -1.39
C LEU A 72 -5.71 -8.61 -2.33
N PHE A 73 -4.98 -9.63 -2.80
CA PHE A 73 -3.88 -9.45 -3.75
C PHE A 73 -4.34 -8.74 -5.03
N GLN A 74 -5.50 -9.14 -5.56
CA GLN A 74 -6.06 -8.52 -6.77
C GLN A 74 -6.38 -7.03 -6.56
N GLU A 75 -6.90 -6.63 -5.40
CA GLU A 75 -7.19 -5.23 -5.07
C GLU A 75 -5.89 -4.41 -5.03
N ALA A 76 -4.81 -4.99 -4.50
CA ALA A 76 -3.51 -4.35 -4.41
C ALA A 76 -2.80 -4.24 -5.76
N GLU A 77 -2.94 -5.26 -6.62
CA GLU A 77 -2.40 -5.28 -7.97
C GLU A 77 -3.13 -4.27 -8.86
N GLU A 78 -4.46 -4.24 -8.80
CA GLU A 78 -5.29 -3.25 -9.50
C GLU A 78 -4.92 -1.82 -9.08
N ALA A 79 -4.71 -1.58 -7.78
CA ALA A 79 -4.25 -0.30 -7.27
C ALA A 79 -2.88 0.11 -7.85
N LEU A 80 -1.95 -0.83 -7.93
CA LEU A 80 -0.64 -0.57 -8.51
C LEU A 80 -0.76 -0.23 -10.00
N GLN A 81 -1.57 -0.98 -10.75
CA GLN A 81 -1.75 -0.76 -12.19
C GLN A 81 -2.39 0.60 -12.49
N TYR A 82 -3.46 1.00 -11.78
CA TYR A 82 -4.07 2.31 -11.99
C TYR A 82 -3.15 3.45 -11.59
N ALA A 83 -2.43 3.32 -10.47
CA ALA A 83 -1.48 4.35 -10.06
C ALA A 83 -0.34 4.51 -11.07
N LYS A 84 0.26 3.42 -11.57
CA LYS A 84 1.26 3.47 -12.66
C LYS A 84 0.70 4.02 -13.96
N SER A 85 -0.59 3.81 -14.21
CA SER A 85 -1.30 4.37 -15.36
C SER A 85 -1.78 5.81 -15.14
N HIS A 86 -1.48 6.43 -13.99
CA HIS A 86 -1.88 7.79 -13.64
C HIS A 86 -3.40 7.99 -13.68
N VAL A 87 -4.16 7.02 -13.16
CA VAL A 87 -5.63 7.02 -13.12
C VAL A 87 -6.14 7.23 -11.68
N ASP A 88 -7.08 8.17 -11.51
CA ASP A 88 -7.83 8.32 -10.26
C ASP A 88 -8.85 7.18 -10.11
N LYS A 89 -8.71 6.37 -9.06
CA LYS A 89 -9.64 5.26 -8.78
C LYS A 89 -9.78 5.07 -7.27
N ILE A 90 -10.99 4.72 -6.83
CA ILE A 90 -11.23 4.20 -5.48
C ILE A 90 -11.39 2.68 -5.59
N ILE A 91 -10.61 1.96 -4.80
CA ILE A 91 -10.64 0.50 -4.71
C ILE A 91 -11.13 0.16 -3.32
N LYS A 92 -12.36 -0.37 -3.30
CA LYS A 92 -13.13 -0.83 -2.14
C LYS A 92 -13.48 0.31 -1.16
N ASP A 93 -14.78 0.62 -1.08
CA ASP A 93 -15.33 1.55 -0.09
C ASP A 93 -15.49 0.92 1.29
#